data_AF-A0A2N4SH91-F1
#
_entry.id   AF-A0A2N4SH91-F1
#
_cell.length_a   1.000
_cell.length_b   1.000
_cell.length_c   1.000
_cell.angle_alpha   90.00
_cell.angle_beta   90.00
_cell.angle_gamma   90.00
#
_symmetry.space_group_name_H-M   'P 1'
#
loop_
_entity.id
_entity.type
_entity.pdbx_description
1 polymer ?
#
loop_
_entity_poly.entity_id
_entity_poly.type
_entity_poly.pdbx_seq_one_letter_code
_entity_poly.pdbx_strand_id
1 'polypeptide(L)'
;MTVSLAASLLNLALGMELSAADKADGNRFTLEGATCKPGPDGGLEIRIQHIEAAALRLASGPFVLEIGRLAVHDLVTQIRTDAGATRLDVVEAREVECAGLKLQGPLNMAPHVRKAGDASQTPDDAWRLDPLGQAEGTVRAQITDAHLLFDADVTVPIRHGQIDFNDATVEHVGPDSRMGISRLGLYVDAPNGRSYLYQFASAPLAGVEFEHRGALLGSWVSERGKLQLQAFAESTLRQGRENLDPGLTAQARLLMARTGLSGEVRLGDGLLAMPGLQVHLQGRHEGANAIALHSKSAGRGLTADIASLSARDATATWKGAQLGFDALTGTLKVQLLVEGPPMRFVLELENAKLTKPRLAPH
;
A
#
# COMPACT_ATOMS: atom_id res chain seq x y z
N MET A 1 27.73 -9.26 -23.10
CA MET A 1 27.12 -10.57 -23.40
C MET A 1 26.23 -11.12 -22.26
N THR A 2 26.24 -10.55 -21.05
CA THR A 2 25.48 -10.98 -19.87
C THR A 2 23.98 -10.63 -19.87
N VAL A 3 23.58 -9.59 -20.62
CA VAL A 3 22.19 -9.09 -20.66
C VAL A 3 21.21 -10.09 -21.28
N SER A 4 21.64 -10.89 -22.26
CA SER A 4 20.77 -11.86 -22.94
C SER A 4 20.31 -12.99 -22.03
N LEU A 5 21.20 -13.51 -21.17
CA LEU A 5 20.87 -14.60 -20.26
C LEU A 5 19.99 -14.13 -19.09
N ALA A 6 20.30 -12.96 -18.53
CA ALA A 6 19.51 -12.34 -17.47
C ALA A 6 18.09 -12.01 -17.95
N ALA A 7 17.95 -11.44 -19.15
CA ALA A 7 16.65 -11.18 -19.76
C ALA A 7 15.84 -12.47 -19.99
N SER A 8 16.47 -13.53 -20.48
CA SER A 8 15.80 -14.82 -20.67
C SER A 8 15.36 -15.47 -19.36
N LEU A 9 16.17 -15.40 -18.30
CA LEU A 9 15.83 -15.96 -16.98
C LEU A 9 14.69 -15.19 -16.31
N LEU A 10 14.70 -13.86 -16.38
CA LEU A 10 13.62 -13.02 -15.83
C LEU A 10 12.32 -13.20 -16.60
N ASN A 11 12.40 -13.36 -17.92
CA ASN A 11 11.23 -13.68 -18.73
C ASN A 11 10.70 -15.10 -18.40
N LEU A 12 11.57 -16.09 -18.30
CA LEU A 12 11.18 -17.48 -18.04
C LEU A 12 10.64 -17.69 -16.63
N ALA A 13 11.26 -17.09 -15.61
CA ALA A 13 10.89 -17.29 -14.21
C ALA A 13 9.75 -16.37 -13.76
N LEU A 14 9.67 -15.13 -14.28
CA LEU A 14 8.77 -14.09 -13.77
C LEU A 14 7.88 -13.45 -14.85
N GLY A 15 8.11 -13.78 -16.13
CA GLY A 15 7.43 -13.16 -17.27
C GLY A 15 7.75 -11.67 -17.39
N MET A 16 9.01 -11.29 -17.14
CA MET A 16 9.47 -9.89 -17.13
C MET A 16 10.43 -9.61 -18.29
N GLU A 17 10.23 -8.49 -18.98
CA GLU A 17 11.13 -7.99 -20.01
C GLU A 17 12.19 -7.07 -19.39
N LEU A 18 13.47 -7.36 -19.62
CA LEU A 18 14.60 -6.55 -19.13
C LEU A 18 15.10 -5.58 -20.21
N SER A 19 15.16 -4.31 -19.86
CA SER A 19 15.69 -3.20 -20.66
C SER A 19 16.56 -2.28 -19.79
N ALA A 20 17.21 -1.29 -20.40
CA ALA A 20 17.94 -0.25 -19.66
C ALA A 20 16.99 0.85 -19.17
N ALA A 21 17.26 1.37 -17.97
CA ALA A 21 16.49 2.48 -17.40
C ALA A 21 16.65 3.77 -18.22
N ASP A 22 17.84 4.02 -18.78
CA ASP A 22 18.10 5.13 -19.68
C ASP A 22 18.85 4.66 -20.94
N LYS A 23 18.67 5.35 -22.07
CA LYS A 23 19.41 5.05 -23.30
C LYS A 23 20.89 5.43 -23.21
N ALA A 24 21.23 6.34 -22.29
CA ALA A 24 22.60 6.80 -22.05
C ALA A 24 23.39 5.89 -21.10
N ASP A 25 22.72 5.31 -20.10
CA ASP A 25 23.32 4.40 -19.12
C ASP A 25 22.89 2.96 -19.41
N GLY A 26 23.75 2.21 -20.08
CA GLY A 26 23.53 0.77 -20.29
C GLY A 26 23.48 0.01 -18.96
N ASN A 27 22.74 -1.09 -18.93
CA ASN A 27 22.69 -1.99 -17.78
C ASN A 27 24.09 -2.39 -17.32
N ARG A 28 24.42 -2.14 -16.04
CA ARG A 28 25.68 -2.56 -15.43
C ARG A 28 25.43 -3.74 -14.51
N PHE A 29 26.26 -4.77 -14.65
CA PHE A 29 26.22 -5.98 -13.84
C PHE A 29 27.64 -6.39 -13.46
N THR A 30 27.90 -6.54 -12.17
CA THR A 30 29.12 -7.14 -11.64
C THR A 30 28.75 -8.36 -10.80
N LEU A 31 29.63 -9.35 -10.81
CA LEU A 31 29.44 -10.60 -10.11
C LEU A 31 30.80 -11.07 -9.59
N GLU A 32 30.85 -11.37 -8.30
CA GLU A 32 32.07 -11.73 -7.59
C GLU A 32 31.88 -13.02 -6.77
N GLY A 33 32.94 -13.81 -6.69
CA GLY A 33 32.97 -15.01 -5.84
C GLY A 33 31.97 -16.11 -6.26
N ALA A 34 31.62 -16.21 -7.54
CA ALA A 34 30.75 -17.27 -8.01
C ALA A 34 31.42 -18.65 -7.92
N THR A 35 30.76 -19.57 -7.24
CA THR A 35 31.15 -20.97 -7.13
C THR A 35 29.96 -21.85 -7.46
N CYS A 36 30.25 -23.03 -8.00
CA CYS A 36 29.26 -24.01 -8.40
C CYS A 36 29.69 -25.37 -7.87
N LYS A 37 28.83 -26.03 -7.11
CA LYS A 37 29.11 -27.33 -6.50
C LYS A 37 27.91 -28.26 -6.70
N PRO A 38 28.13 -29.56 -6.88
CA PRO A 38 27.04 -30.53 -6.77
C PRO A 38 26.47 -30.46 -5.35
N GLY A 39 25.15 -30.31 -5.26
CA GLY A 39 24.39 -30.34 -4.02
C GLY A 39 24.00 -31.76 -3.62
N PRO A 40 23.37 -31.93 -2.44
CA PRO A 40 22.71 -33.18 -2.09
C PRO A 40 21.64 -33.53 -3.15
N ASP A 41 21.38 -34.82 -3.33
CA ASP A 41 20.34 -35.35 -4.25
C ASP A 41 20.55 -35.08 -5.75
N GLY A 42 21.77 -34.78 -6.18
CA GLY A 42 22.10 -34.58 -7.60
C GLY A 42 21.71 -33.20 -8.15
N GLY A 43 21.33 -32.28 -7.28
CA GLY A 43 21.14 -30.87 -7.62
C GLY A 43 22.46 -30.13 -7.85
N LEU A 44 22.37 -28.92 -8.40
CA LEU A 44 23.48 -27.98 -8.54
C LEU A 44 23.26 -26.83 -7.57
N GLU A 45 24.25 -26.55 -6.73
CA GLU A 45 24.25 -25.39 -5.85
C GLU A 45 25.21 -24.33 -6.42
N ILE A 46 24.67 -23.15 -6.66
CA ILE A 46 25.41 -21.98 -7.11
C ILE A 46 25.47 -21.00 -5.95
N ARG A 47 26.67 -20.59 -5.55
CA ARG A 47 26.88 -19.53 -4.55
C ARG A 47 27.55 -18.34 -5.21
N ILE A 48 27.07 -17.13 -4.93
CA ILE A 48 27.67 -15.89 -5.42
C ILE A 48 27.82 -14.95 -4.22
N GLN A 49 29.06 -14.53 -3.94
CA GLN A 49 29.35 -13.68 -2.78
C GLN A 49 28.76 -12.29 -2.93
N HIS A 50 28.85 -11.72 -4.13
CA HIS A 50 28.32 -10.39 -4.40
C HIS A 50 27.81 -10.27 -5.83
N ILE A 51 26.62 -9.71 -5.99
CA ILE A 51 26.06 -9.26 -7.27
C ILE A 51 25.70 -7.80 -7.11
N GLU A 52 26.14 -6.96 -8.04
CA GLU A 52 25.65 -5.59 -8.15
C GLU A 52 25.06 -5.39 -9.54
N ALA A 53 23.88 -4.80 -9.58
CA ALA A 53 23.18 -4.44 -10.79
C ALA A 53 22.66 -3.01 -10.70
N ALA A 54 22.74 -2.26 -11.80
CA ALA A 54 22.33 -0.86 -11.81
C ALA A 54 21.67 -0.48 -13.14
N ALA A 55 20.84 0.57 -13.07
CA ALA A 55 20.08 1.13 -14.19
C ALA A 55 19.15 0.10 -14.86
N LEU A 56 18.51 -0.76 -14.07
CA LEU A 56 17.61 -1.79 -14.60
C LEU A 56 16.21 -1.25 -14.82
N ARG A 57 15.60 -1.66 -15.92
CA ARG A 57 14.18 -1.44 -16.17
C ARG A 57 13.49 -2.71 -16.60
N LEU A 58 12.49 -3.10 -15.82
CA LEU A 58 11.74 -4.32 -15.96
C LEU A 58 10.29 -3.99 -16.28
N ALA A 59 9.73 -4.61 -17.31
CA ALA A 59 8.32 -4.45 -17.67
C ALA A 59 7.57 -5.78 -17.56
N SER A 60 6.34 -5.73 -17.04
CA SER A 60 5.41 -6.87 -16.98
C SER A 60 4.00 -6.35 -17.24
N GLY A 61 3.53 -6.48 -18.48
CA GLY A 61 2.26 -5.87 -18.92
C GLY A 61 2.29 -4.34 -18.71
N PRO A 62 1.29 -3.75 -18.02
CA PRO A 62 1.23 -2.31 -17.80
C PRO A 62 2.10 -1.82 -16.63
N PHE A 63 2.79 -2.74 -15.94
CA PHE A 63 3.65 -2.42 -14.80
C PHE A 63 5.09 -2.24 -15.24
N VAL A 64 5.73 -1.20 -14.73
CA VAL A 64 7.15 -0.89 -14.96
C VAL A 64 7.84 -0.79 -13.61
N LEU A 65 8.93 -1.54 -13.45
CA LEU A 65 9.82 -1.51 -12.31
C LEU A 65 11.18 -0.99 -12.76
N GLU A 66 11.58 0.15 -12.23
CA GLU A 66 12.90 0.75 -12.40
C GLU A 66 13.73 0.50 -11.15
N ILE A 67 15.01 0.19 -11.31
CA ILE A 67 15.94 -0.07 -10.23
C ILE A 67 17.22 0.71 -10.49
N GLY A 68 17.48 1.74 -9.68
CA GLY A 68 18.70 2.52 -9.75
C GLY A 68 19.93 1.66 -9.43
N ARG A 69 19.93 1.02 -8.27
CA ARG A 69 20.98 0.09 -7.80
C ARG A 69 20.36 -1.07 -7.02
N LEU A 70 20.92 -2.25 -7.23
CA LEU A 70 20.63 -3.48 -6.50
C LEU A 70 21.97 -4.14 -6.14
N ALA A 71 22.21 -4.35 -4.85
CA ALA A 71 23.33 -5.12 -4.34
C ALA A 71 22.78 -6.34 -3.61
N VAL A 72 23.26 -7.53 -3.99
CA VAL A 72 22.90 -8.80 -3.37
C VAL A 72 24.16 -9.38 -2.75
N HIS A 73 24.08 -9.79 -1.49
CA HIS A 73 25.19 -10.37 -0.75
C HIS A 73 24.89 -11.81 -0.38
N ASP A 74 25.85 -12.68 -0.66
CA ASP A 74 25.82 -14.11 -0.37
C ASP A 74 24.55 -14.78 -0.90
N LEU A 75 24.36 -14.72 -2.23
CA LEU A 75 23.30 -15.42 -2.93
C LEU A 75 23.62 -16.91 -3.00
N VAL A 76 22.66 -17.74 -2.61
CA VAL A 76 22.66 -19.19 -2.77
C VAL A 76 21.46 -19.56 -3.63
N THR A 77 21.73 -20.25 -4.73
CA THR A 77 20.72 -20.75 -5.64
C THR A 77 20.86 -22.26 -5.77
N GLN A 78 19.77 -22.99 -5.61
CA GLN A 78 19.73 -24.42 -5.86
C GLN A 78 18.92 -24.69 -7.12
N ILE A 79 19.48 -25.55 -7.97
CA ILE A 79 18.89 -25.97 -9.23
C ILE A 79 18.78 -27.48 -9.20
N ARG A 80 17.60 -28.00 -9.52
CA ARG A 80 17.36 -29.45 -9.61
C ARG A 80 17.06 -29.84 -11.04
N THR A 81 17.37 -31.08 -11.38
CA THR A 81 16.99 -31.65 -12.68
C THR A 81 16.05 -32.82 -12.44
N ASP A 82 14.76 -32.60 -12.68
CA ASP A 82 13.72 -33.60 -12.51
C ASP A 82 13.20 -34.03 -13.89
N ALA A 83 13.22 -35.34 -14.17
CA ALA A 83 12.78 -35.92 -15.44
C ALA A 83 13.41 -35.26 -16.70
N GLY A 84 14.68 -34.83 -16.60
CA GLY A 84 15.41 -34.17 -17.68
C GLY A 84 15.12 -32.67 -17.84
N ALA A 85 14.27 -32.08 -16.99
CA ALA A 85 14.01 -30.65 -16.96
C ALA A 85 14.73 -29.98 -15.77
N THR A 86 15.55 -28.98 -16.08
CA THR A 86 16.22 -28.16 -15.06
C THR A 86 15.23 -27.14 -14.49
N ARG A 87 15.11 -27.10 -13.16
CA ARG A 87 14.23 -26.20 -12.43
C ARG A 87 15.00 -25.49 -11.32
N LEU A 88 14.68 -24.22 -11.13
CA LEU A 88 15.08 -23.47 -9.95
C LEU A 88 14.33 -24.07 -8.74
N ASP A 89 15.01 -24.37 -7.65
CA ASP A 89 14.40 -24.91 -6.43
C ASP A 89 14.27 -23.83 -5.36
N VAL A 90 15.39 -23.19 -5.02
CA VAL A 90 15.40 -22.05 -4.09
C VAL A 90 16.44 -21.03 -4.50
N VAL A 91 16.11 -19.77 -4.26
CA VAL A 91 17.05 -18.64 -4.29
C VAL A 91 16.94 -17.94 -2.95
N GLU A 92 18.05 -17.84 -2.23
CA GLU A 92 18.15 -17.13 -0.96
C GLU A 92 19.39 -16.25 -0.98
N ALA A 93 19.31 -15.03 -0.43
CA ALA A 93 20.50 -14.22 -0.19
C ALA A 93 20.61 -13.92 1.30
N ARG A 94 21.81 -13.66 1.82
CA ARG A 94 21.94 -13.12 3.18
C ARG A 94 21.29 -11.75 3.29
N GLU A 95 21.52 -10.91 2.29
CA GLU A 95 21.13 -9.52 2.30
C GLU A 95 20.94 -8.97 0.88
N VAL A 96 19.96 -8.09 0.73
CA VAL A 96 19.76 -7.30 -0.49
C VAL A 96 19.62 -5.83 -0.10
N GLU A 97 20.41 -4.98 -0.73
CA GLU A 97 20.26 -3.52 -0.67
C GLU A 97 19.76 -3.02 -2.01
N CYS A 98 18.76 -2.16 -2.00
CA CYS A 98 18.29 -1.48 -3.20
C CYS A 98 18.18 0.03 -2.98
N ALA A 99 18.45 0.77 -4.05
CA ALA A 99 18.30 2.22 -4.07
C ALA A 99 17.63 2.67 -5.37
N GLY A 100 16.73 3.64 -5.25
CA GLY A 100 15.97 4.17 -6.38
C GLY A 100 15.10 3.09 -7.05
N LEU A 101 14.44 2.25 -6.27
CA LEU A 101 13.47 1.29 -6.80
C LEU A 101 12.14 2.01 -6.99
N LYS A 102 11.58 1.95 -8.20
CA LYS A 102 10.31 2.59 -8.56
C LYS A 102 9.41 1.63 -9.32
N LEU A 103 8.29 1.25 -8.72
CA LEU A 103 7.24 0.46 -9.35
C LEU A 103 6.07 1.38 -9.71
N GLN A 104 5.65 1.36 -10.97
CA GLN A 104 4.51 2.15 -11.43
C GLN A 104 3.58 1.34 -12.33
N GLY A 105 2.30 1.67 -12.29
CA GLY A 105 1.30 1.02 -13.13
C GLY A 105 -0.10 1.60 -12.92
N PRO A 106 -1.09 1.11 -13.68
CA PRO A 106 -2.49 1.43 -13.42
C PRO A 106 -2.92 0.79 -12.10
N LEU A 107 -3.64 1.55 -11.28
CA LEU A 107 -4.34 1.03 -10.12
C LEU A 107 -5.66 0.42 -10.61
N ASN A 108 -5.60 -0.82 -11.05
CA ASN A 108 -6.78 -1.62 -11.32
C ASN A 108 -7.10 -2.44 -10.06
N MET A 109 -8.31 -2.29 -9.52
CA MET A 109 -8.82 -3.29 -8.57
C MET A 109 -9.01 -4.60 -9.35
N ALA A 110 -7.98 -5.45 -9.36
CA ALA A 110 -7.91 -6.57 -10.27
C ALA A 110 -9.04 -7.59 -9.99
N PRO A 111 -9.68 -8.16 -11.04
CA PRO A 111 -10.67 -9.23 -10.88
C PRO A 111 -10.09 -10.52 -10.29
N HIS A 112 -8.78 -10.64 -10.08
CA HIS A 112 -8.15 -11.77 -9.38
C HIS A 112 -8.47 -11.80 -7.88
N VAL A 113 -8.84 -10.64 -7.32
CA VAL A 113 -9.44 -10.53 -5.99
C VAL A 113 -10.87 -11.11 -5.94
N ARG A 114 -11.50 -11.36 -7.11
CA ARG A 114 -12.79 -12.08 -7.24
C ARG A 114 -12.66 -13.58 -7.50
N LYS A 115 -11.47 -14.08 -7.90
CA LYS A 115 -11.26 -15.49 -8.31
C LYS A 115 -10.51 -16.36 -7.31
N ALA A 116 -10.09 -15.83 -6.15
CA ALA A 116 -9.64 -16.63 -5.00
C ALA A 116 -10.82 -17.29 -4.24
N GLY A 117 -11.89 -17.63 -4.96
CA GLY A 117 -13.10 -18.24 -4.41
C GLY A 117 -13.19 -19.75 -4.61
N ASP A 118 -12.35 -20.35 -5.46
CA ASP A 118 -12.52 -21.76 -5.89
C ASP A 118 -11.43 -22.72 -5.39
N ALA A 119 -10.52 -22.28 -4.52
CA ALA A 119 -9.57 -23.17 -3.85
C ALA A 119 -9.53 -22.87 -2.35
N SER A 120 -10.26 -23.69 -1.58
CA SER A 120 -10.12 -23.88 -0.12
C SER A 120 -9.92 -22.59 0.69
N GLN A 121 -11.02 -21.88 0.97
CA GLN A 121 -11.03 -20.80 1.97
C GLN A 121 -10.67 -21.35 3.36
N THR A 122 -9.40 -21.19 3.75
CA THR A 122 -9.07 -21.09 5.17
C THR A 122 -9.41 -19.67 5.63
N PRO A 123 -9.94 -19.48 6.85
CA PRO A 123 -10.31 -18.16 7.40
C PRO A 123 -9.13 -17.17 7.53
N ASP A 124 -7.89 -17.62 7.30
CA ASP A 124 -6.66 -16.81 7.36
C ASP A 124 -6.38 -15.97 6.10
N ASP A 125 -7.14 -16.15 5.02
CA ASP A 125 -6.93 -15.46 3.72
C ASP A 125 -7.62 -14.08 3.63
N ALA A 126 -7.91 -13.49 4.79
CA ALA A 126 -8.66 -12.25 4.93
C ALA A 126 -7.73 -11.02 4.93
N TRP A 127 -8.27 -9.89 4.46
CA TRP A 127 -7.66 -8.58 4.74
C TRP A 127 -7.48 -8.40 6.25
N ARG A 128 -6.24 -8.16 6.69
CA ARG A 128 -5.91 -7.81 8.09
C ARG A 128 -5.06 -6.54 8.07
N LEU A 129 -5.51 -5.54 8.82
CA LEU A 129 -4.87 -4.22 8.89
C LEU A 129 -4.58 -3.84 10.34
N ASP A 130 -3.96 -4.76 11.11
CA ASP A 130 -3.68 -4.58 12.53
C ASP A 130 -2.97 -3.25 12.87
N PRO A 131 -2.00 -2.76 12.05
CA PRO A 131 -1.37 -1.47 12.31
C PRO A 131 -2.34 -0.28 12.39
N LEU A 132 -3.52 -0.35 11.76
CA LEU A 132 -4.54 0.70 11.87
C LEU A 132 -5.24 0.71 13.23
N GLY A 133 -5.30 -0.43 13.93
CA GLY A 133 -5.98 -0.54 15.22
C GLY A 133 -5.31 0.22 16.36
N GLN A 134 -4.07 0.67 16.17
CA GLN A 134 -3.34 1.49 17.14
C GLN A 134 -2.78 2.78 16.52
N ALA A 135 -3.32 3.19 15.38
CA ALA A 135 -2.85 4.38 14.69
C ALA A 135 -3.04 5.64 15.55
N GLU A 136 -2.08 6.56 15.47
CA GLU A 136 -2.09 7.85 16.17
C GLU A 136 -1.71 8.95 15.19
N GLY A 137 -2.41 10.08 15.23
CA GLY A 137 -2.02 11.21 14.41
C GLY A 137 -3.13 12.19 14.12
N THR A 138 -2.98 12.93 13.04
CA THR A 138 -3.96 13.93 12.62
C THR A 138 -3.93 14.07 11.11
N VAL A 139 -5.12 14.09 10.51
CA VAL A 139 -5.31 14.42 9.10
C VAL A 139 -6.00 15.78 9.03
N ARG A 140 -5.48 16.65 8.17
CA ARG A 140 -6.01 17.97 7.89
C ARG A 140 -6.46 18.05 6.44
N ALA A 141 -7.60 18.68 6.21
CA ALA A 141 -8.11 18.96 4.88
C ALA A 141 -8.42 20.45 4.75
N GLN A 142 -7.81 21.09 3.75
CA GLN A 142 -8.06 22.48 3.43
C GLN A 142 -8.90 22.54 2.16
N ILE A 143 -10.12 23.04 2.26
CA ILE A 143 -11.02 23.22 1.12
C ILE A 143 -10.94 24.69 0.72
N THR A 144 -10.52 24.98 -0.51
CA THR A 144 -10.46 26.34 -1.03
C THR A 144 -11.49 26.51 -2.15
N ASP A 145 -12.52 27.33 -1.92
CA ASP A 145 -13.55 27.59 -2.93
C ASP A 145 -14.01 29.06 -2.99
N ALA A 146 -13.38 29.81 -3.88
CA ALA A 146 -13.72 31.20 -4.18
C ALA A 146 -15.11 31.36 -4.83
N HIS A 147 -15.70 30.33 -5.46
CA HIS A 147 -17.02 30.42 -6.09
C HIS A 147 -18.16 30.16 -5.08
N LEU A 148 -17.90 29.39 -4.03
CA LEU A 148 -18.85 29.13 -2.95
C LEU A 148 -18.63 30.02 -1.72
N LEU A 149 -17.67 30.95 -1.77
CA LEU A 149 -17.25 31.80 -0.65
C LEU A 149 -16.92 30.98 0.61
N PHE A 150 -16.42 29.76 0.42
CA PHE A 150 -16.20 28.79 1.48
C PHE A 150 -14.75 28.32 1.46
N ASP A 151 -13.98 28.83 2.42
CA ASP A 151 -12.75 28.20 2.84
C ASP A 151 -13.02 27.46 4.15
N ALA A 152 -12.58 26.21 4.23
CA ALA A 152 -12.61 25.46 5.49
C ALA A 152 -11.32 24.72 5.75
N ASP A 153 -10.93 24.74 7.02
CA ASP A 153 -9.89 23.88 7.57
C ASP A 153 -10.56 22.80 8.42
N VAL A 154 -10.38 21.55 8.02
CA VAL A 154 -10.90 20.39 8.72
C VAL A 154 -9.75 19.67 9.37
N THR A 155 -9.77 19.54 10.70
CA THR A 155 -8.78 18.75 11.44
C THR A 155 -9.44 17.52 12.05
N VAL A 156 -8.93 16.34 11.70
CA VAL A 156 -9.43 15.05 12.16
C VAL A 156 -8.34 14.33 12.96
N PRO A 157 -8.42 14.35 14.31
CA PRO A 157 -7.49 13.59 15.13
C PRO A 157 -7.80 12.08 15.05
N ILE A 158 -6.73 11.29 15.09
CA ILE A 158 -6.78 9.82 15.18
C ILE A 158 -6.11 9.44 16.49
N ARG A 159 -6.84 8.72 17.36
CA ARG A 159 -6.32 8.23 18.64
C ARG A 159 -6.67 6.76 18.82
N HIS A 160 -5.69 5.93 19.13
CA HIS A 160 -5.86 4.49 19.32
C HIS A 160 -6.64 3.81 18.18
N GLY A 161 -6.32 4.15 16.93
CA GLY A 161 -7.00 3.62 15.76
C GLY A 161 -8.44 4.10 15.57
N GLN A 162 -8.88 5.11 16.32
CA GLN A 162 -10.23 5.64 16.30
C GLN A 162 -10.25 7.12 15.89
N ILE A 163 -11.26 7.49 15.10
CA ILE A 163 -11.69 8.87 14.90
C ILE A 163 -12.95 9.08 15.74
N ASP A 164 -12.91 10.04 16.68
CA ASP A 164 -14.09 10.57 17.35
C ASP A 164 -14.49 11.88 16.66
N PHE A 165 -15.66 11.91 16.03
CA PHE A 165 -16.10 13.09 15.29
C PHE A 165 -16.49 14.25 16.21
N ASN A 166 -16.61 14.04 17.52
CA ASN A 166 -16.76 15.15 18.47
C ASN A 166 -15.47 15.96 18.62
N ASP A 167 -14.31 15.34 18.36
CA ASP A 167 -12.99 15.99 18.41
C ASP A 167 -12.53 16.53 17.06
N ALA A 168 -13.26 16.23 15.99
CA ALA A 168 -12.97 16.74 14.67
C ALA A 168 -13.45 18.19 14.55
N THR A 169 -12.55 19.09 14.17
CA THR A 169 -12.87 20.50 14.01
C THR A 169 -13.09 20.84 12.54
N VAL A 170 -14.06 21.70 12.27
CA VAL A 170 -14.30 22.28 10.95
C VAL A 170 -14.35 23.79 11.16
N GLU A 171 -13.23 24.45 10.88
CA GLU A 171 -13.14 25.90 10.93
C GLU A 171 -13.59 26.47 9.59
N HIS A 172 -14.56 27.37 9.62
CA HIS A 172 -15.07 28.10 8.46
C HIS A 172 -15.28 29.58 8.84
N VAL A 173 -15.39 30.46 7.83
CA VAL A 173 -15.66 31.91 7.99
C VAL A 173 -17.08 32.20 8.52
N GLY A 174 -17.95 31.19 8.62
CA GLY A 174 -19.31 31.28 9.17
C GLY A 174 -19.56 30.31 10.36
N PRO A 175 -20.61 30.54 11.17
CA PRO A 175 -20.84 29.80 12.40
C PRO A 175 -21.29 28.34 12.18
N ASP A 176 -20.86 27.44 13.07
CA ASP A 176 -21.39 26.10 13.33
C ASP A 176 -21.21 24.99 12.26
N SER A 177 -20.13 25.02 11.46
CA SER A 177 -19.77 23.85 10.64
C SER A 177 -19.26 22.68 11.50
N ARG A 178 -19.81 21.48 11.29
CA ARG A 178 -19.49 20.27 12.07
C ARG A 178 -19.43 19.05 11.16
N MET A 179 -18.67 18.03 11.52
CA MET A 179 -18.64 16.76 10.79
C MET A 179 -19.06 15.59 11.66
N GLY A 180 -19.52 14.50 11.04
CA GLY A 180 -19.94 13.32 11.77
C GLY A 180 -20.22 12.12 10.87
N ILE A 181 -20.74 11.07 11.49
CA ILE A 181 -21.08 9.82 10.84
C ILE A 181 -22.52 9.44 11.15
N SER A 182 -23.36 9.30 10.12
CA SER A 182 -24.76 8.88 10.23
C SER A 182 -24.96 7.53 9.55
N ARG A 183 -26.14 6.92 9.71
CA ARG A 183 -26.50 5.67 9.00
C ARG A 183 -26.42 5.79 7.48
N LEU A 184 -26.50 7.00 6.94
CA LEU A 184 -26.37 7.26 5.50
C LEU A 184 -24.91 7.44 5.05
N GLY A 185 -24.01 7.86 5.93
CA GLY A 185 -22.64 8.17 5.53
C GLY A 185 -21.88 9.14 6.44
N LEU A 186 -20.65 9.43 6.03
CA LEU A 186 -19.85 10.53 6.54
C LEU A 186 -20.38 11.85 5.98
N TYR A 187 -20.61 12.83 6.85
CA TYR A 187 -21.22 14.10 6.48
C TYR A 187 -20.51 15.30 7.09
N VAL A 188 -20.77 16.45 6.48
CA VAL A 188 -20.47 17.78 7.01
C VAL A 188 -21.80 18.55 7.07
N ASP A 189 -22.09 19.12 8.23
CA ASP A 189 -23.18 20.06 8.46
C ASP A 189 -22.65 21.48 8.20
N ALA A 190 -23.36 22.24 7.36
CA ALA A 190 -23.13 23.64 7.08
C ALA A 190 -24.42 24.43 7.32
N PRO A 191 -24.39 25.78 7.39
CA PRO A 191 -25.59 26.58 7.64
C PRO A 191 -26.75 26.35 6.65
N ASN A 192 -26.43 25.94 5.42
CA ASN A 192 -27.40 25.64 4.35
C ASN A 192 -27.88 24.18 4.33
N GLY A 193 -27.41 23.33 5.24
CA GLY A 193 -27.82 21.93 5.37
C GLY A 193 -26.66 20.94 5.42
N ARG A 194 -27.01 19.65 5.38
CA ARG A 194 -26.07 18.52 5.46
C ARG A 194 -25.61 18.08 4.09
N SER A 195 -24.30 17.93 3.91
CA SER A 195 -23.69 17.34 2.72
C SER A 195 -22.96 16.04 3.07
N TYR A 196 -23.18 14.97 2.28
CA TYR A 196 -22.51 13.68 2.48
C TYR A 196 -21.23 13.60 1.65
N LEU A 197 -20.11 13.33 2.32
CA LEU A 197 -18.80 13.12 1.70
C LEU A 197 -18.68 11.68 1.18
N TYR A 198 -19.11 10.72 2.00
CA TYR A 198 -19.07 9.30 1.68
C TYR A 198 -20.39 8.69 2.09
N GLN A 199 -21.10 8.04 1.16
CA GLN A 199 -22.36 7.35 1.45
C GLN A 199 -22.10 5.87 1.68
N PHE A 200 -22.86 5.26 2.59
CA PHE A 200 -22.79 3.84 2.88
C PHE A 200 -23.77 3.06 2.02
N ALA A 201 -23.38 1.86 1.57
CA ALA A 201 -24.27 0.96 0.80
C ALA A 201 -25.37 0.36 1.65
N SER A 202 -25.03 -0.06 2.87
CA SER A 202 -26.00 -0.47 3.87
C SER A 202 -25.36 -0.38 5.25
N ALA A 203 -26.19 -0.13 6.26
CA ALA A 203 -25.82 -0.22 7.67
C ALA A 203 -26.35 -1.55 8.25
N PRO A 204 -25.69 -2.15 9.26
CA PRO A 204 -24.53 -1.65 10.00
C PRO A 204 -23.18 -1.84 9.27
N LEU A 205 -22.21 -0.99 9.61
CA LEU A 205 -20.83 -1.09 9.13
C LEU A 205 -19.90 -1.44 10.29
N ALA A 206 -18.93 -2.33 10.04
CA ALA A 206 -17.97 -2.70 11.07
C ALA A 206 -17.13 -1.49 11.49
N GLY A 207 -16.93 -1.36 12.81
CA GLY A 207 -16.14 -0.26 13.37
C GLY A 207 -16.83 1.09 13.38
N VAL A 208 -18.14 1.18 13.11
CA VAL A 208 -18.86 2.47 13.10
C VAL A 208 -19.83 2.56 14.27
N GLU A 209 -19.70 3.63 15.07
CA GLU A 209 -20.72 4.09 15.99
C GLU A 209 -21.38 5.33 15.40
N PHE A 210 -22.67 5.28 15.11
CA PHE A 210 -23.38 6.38 14.44
C PHE A 210 -23.73 7.51 15.41
N GLU A 211 -23.95 8.71 14.86
CA GLU A 211 -24.42 9.88 15.61
C GLU A 211 -25.67 9.57 16.47
N HIS A 212 -25.69 10.10 17.69
CA HIS A 212 -26.87 10.12 18.55
C HIS A 212 -27.42 11.54 18.66
N ARG A 213 -28.73 11.68 18.43
CA ARG A 213 -29.45 12.95 18.58
C ARG A 213 -30.28 12.94 19.85
N GLY A 214 -30.22 14.01 20.64
CA GLY A 214 -31.01 14.16 21.86
C GLY A 214 -32.52 14.12 21.58
N ALA A 215 -33.27 13.42 22.43
CA ALA A 215 -34.69 13.12 22.21
C ALA A 215 -35.67 14.22 22.65
N LEU A 216 -35.24 15.31 23.29
CA LEU A 216 -36.14 16.35 23.79
C LEU A 216 -35.57 17.77 23.61
N LEU A 217 -36.26 18.55 22.76
CA LEU A 217 -36.27 20.02 22.70
C LEU A 217 -34.95 20.75 22.32
N GLY A 218 -34.16 20.18 21.40
CA GLY A 218 -33.11 20.94 20.72
C GLY A 218 -32.51 20.22 19.51
N SER A 219 -32.10 20.98 18.49
CA SER A 219 -31.36 20.50 17.31
C SER A 219 -29.90 20.13 17.62
N TRP A 220 -29.54 19.93 18.89
CA TRP A 220 -28.18 19.67 19.33
C TRP A 220 -27.87 18.17 19.27
N VAL A 221 -26.97 17.81 18.35
CA VAL A 221 -26.32 16.51 18.29
C VAL A 221 -25.40 16.40 19.51
N SER A 222 -25.67 15.44 20.41
CA SER A 222 -24.87 15.20 21.62
C SER A 222 -23.61 14.39 21.33
N GLU A 223 -23.68 13.50 20.34
CA GLU A 223 -22.54 12.68 19.89
C GLU A 223 -22.55 12.57 18.36
N ARG A 224 -21.41 12.88 17.72
CA ARG A 224 -21.27 12.88 16.25
C ARG A 224 -20.84 11.53 15.66
N GLY A 225 -20.73 10.53 16.52
CA GLY A 225 -20.32 9.17 16.18
C GLY A 225 -18.79 8.98 16.18
N LYS A 226 -18.37 7.73 15.97
CA LYS A 226 -16.97 7.29 15.99
C LYS A 226 -16.70 6.28 14.89
N LEU A 227 -15.44 6.19 14.46
CA LEU A 227 -14.97 5.25 13.44
C LEU A 227 -13.68 4.58 13.88
N GLN A 228 -13.69 3.26 13.97
CA GLN A 228 -12.54 2.38 14.19
C GLN A 228 -11.90 2.07 12.84
N LEU A 229 -10.68 2.57 12.61
CA LEU A 229 -10.01 2.56 11.32
C LEU A 229 -9.79 1.14 10.78
N GLN A 230 -9.27 0.22 11.61
CA GLN A 230 -9.00 -1.15 11.20
C GLN A 230 -10.27 -1.86 10.72
N ALA A 231 -11.28 -1.95 11.59
CA ALA A 231 -12.51 -2.66 11.30
C ALA A 231 -13.26 -2.07 10.09
N PHE A 232 -13.28 -0.74 9.99
CA PHE A 232 -13.90 -0.04 8.87
C PHE A 232 -13.16 -0.30 7.54
N ALA A 233 -11.82 -0.18 7.53
CA ALA A 233 -11.01 -0.37 6.33
C ALA A 233 -11.06 -1.82 5.83
N GLU A 234 -10.90 -2.80 6.73
CA GLU A 234 -11.01 -4.21 6.37
C GLU A 234 -12.41 -4.56 5.83
N SER A 235 -13.48 -4.03 6.45
CA SER A 235 -14.85 -4.22 5.94
C SER A 235 -15.03 -3.61 4.55
N THR A 236 -14.52 -2.41 4.33
CA THR A 236 -14.62 -1.71 3.04
C THR A 236 -13.88 -2.48 1.95
N LEU A 237 -12.68 -2.99 2.24
CA LEU A 237 -11.89 -3.80 1.29
C LEU A 237 -12.52 -5.16 0.99
N ARG A 238 -13.25 -5.74 1.95
CA ARG A 238 -14.07 -6.95 1.74
C ARG A 238 -15.28 -6.65 0.85
N GLN A 239 -16.03 -5.58 1.13
CA GLN A 239 -17.25 -5.21 0.40
C GLN A 239 -17.02 -4.68 -1.01
N GLY A 240 -15.90 -3.98 -1.26
CA GLY A 240 -15.53 -3.49 -2.60
C GLY A 240 -15.34 -4.60 -3.65
N ARG A 241 -15.38 -5.87 -3.23
CA ARG A 241 -15.39 -7.05 -4.12
C ARG A 241 -16.76 -7.31 -4.75
N GLU A 242 -17.84 -6.94 -4.07
CA GLU A 242 -19.17 -7.51 -4.31
C GLU A 242 -20.21 -6.54 -4.89
N ASN A 243 -20.11 -5.22 -4.72
CA ASN A 243 -21.14 -4.28 -5.24
C ASN A 243 -20.59 -2.93 -5.75
N LEU A 244 -21.27 -2.37 -6.76
CA LEU A 244 -21.11 -0.99 -7.25
C LEU A 244 -22.12 -0.07 -6.54
N ASP A 245 -21.59 0.73 -5.61
CA ASP A 245 -22.10 1.95 -4.95
C ASP A 245 -23.21 1.86 -3.88
N PRO A 246 -23.22 2.79 -2.89
CA PRO A 246 -22.55 4.10 -2.84
C PRO A 246 -21.18 4.12 -2.13
N GLY A 247 -20.29 4.96 -2.67
CA GLY A 247 -19.05 5.48 -2.07
C GLY A 247 -19.03 7.02 -2.10
N LEU A 248 -18.03 7.63 -2.74
CA LEU A 248 -17.93 9.09 -2.85
C LEU A 248 -19.05 9.69 -3.73
N THR A 249 -19.81 10.63 -3.18
CA THR A 249 -20.89 11.33 -3.90
C THR A 249 -20.35 12.21 -5.03
N ALA A 250 -21.19 12.56 -6.02
CA ALA A 250 -20.78 13.46 -7.11
C ALA A 250 -20.29 14.82 -6.59
N GLN A 251 -20.95 15.34 -5.55
CA GLN A 251 -20.55 16.57 -4.87
C GLN A 251 -19.21 16.40 -4.14
N ALA A 252 -19.01 15.27 -3.43
CA ALA A 252 -17.74 14.98 -2.77
C ALA A 252 -16.57 14.89 -3.76
N ARG A 253 -16.78 14.31 -4.94
CA ARG A 253 -15.76 14.25 -6.00
C ARG A 253 -15.36 15.65 -6.49
N LEU A 254 -16.33 16.55 -6.63
CA LEU A 254 -16.05 17.96 -6.98
C LEU A 254 -15.29 18.68 -5.86
N LEU A 255 -15.65 18.45 -4.60
CA LEU A 255 -14.95 19.02 -3.45
C LEU A 255 -13.51 18.51 -3.37
N MET A 256 -13.28 17.20 -3.54
CA MET A 256 -11.95 16.60 -3.52
C MET A 256 -10.99 17.23 -4.54
N ALA A 257 -11.47 17.66 -5.70
CA ALA A 257 -10.66 18.36 -6.69
C ALA A 257 -10.14 19.75 -6.24
N ARG A 258 -10.65 20.25 -5.11
CA ARG A 258 -10.33 21.55 -4.50
C ARG A 258 -9.85 21.41 -3.04
N THR A 259 -9.72 20.18 -2.56
CA THR A 259 -9.32 19.88 -1.19
C THR A 259 -7.84 19.54 -1.14
N GLY A 260 -7.02 20.40 -0.53
CA GLY A 260 -5.70 20.01 -0.07
C GLY A 260 -5.82 19.05 1.12
N LEU A 261 -4.96 18.03 1.18
CA LEU A 261 -4.86 17.11 2.30
C LEU A 261 -3.43 17.19 2.85
N SER A 262 -3.30 17.19 4.17
CA SER A 262 -2.00 17.02 4.83
C SER A 262 -2.20 16.25 6.13
N GLY A 263 -1.14 15.66 6.68
CA GLY A 263 -1.25 15.02 7.98
C GLY A 263 -0.10 14.08 8.26
N GLU A 264 -0.03 13.66 9.51
CA GLU A 264 0.91 12.62 9.93
C GLU A 264 0.12 11.57 10.70
N VAL A 265 0.30 10.31 10.32
CA VAL A 265 -0.32 9.16 10.98
C VAL A 265 0.75 8.12 11.24
N ARG A 266 1.02 7.85 12.51
CA ARG A 266 1.91 6.78 12.94
C ARG A 266 1.11 5.50 13.09
N LEU A 267 1.51 4.49 12.32
CA LEU A 267 0.92 3.17 12.39
C LEU A 267 1.35 2.41 13.65
N GLY A 268 0.51 1.47 14.07
CA GLY A 268 0.85 0.46 15.07
C GLY A 268 1.79 -0.61 14.54
N ASP A 269 2.25 -1.48 15.43
CA ASP A 269 2.87 -2.74 15.06
C ASP A 269 1.77 -3.78 14.79
N GLY A 270 2.05 -4.78 13.96
CA GLY A 270 1.09 -5.86 13.70
C GLY A 270 1.13 -6.39 12.27
N LEU A 271 0.24 -7.32 11.99
CA LEU A 271 0.14 -7.97 10.68
C LEU A 271 -0.63 -7.08 9.69
N LEU A 272 0.01 -6.79 8.55
CA LEU A 272 -0.62 -6.30 7.34
C LEU A 272 -0.75 -7.48 6.37
N ALA A 273 -1.98 -7.94 6.13
CA ALA A 273 -2.27 -9.03 5.22
C ALA A 273 -3.31 -8.64 4.16
N MET A 274 -3.06 -9.09 2.94
CA MET A 274 -3.96 -9.03 1.80
C MET A 274 -3.79 -10.34 0.99
N PRO A 275 -4.71 -10.67 0.07
CA PRO A 275 -4.60 -11.89 -0.72
C PRO A 275 -3.23 -11.99 -1.42
N GLY A 276 -2.48 -13.04 -1.10
CA GLY A 276 -1.15 -13.28 -1.67
C GLY A 276 -0.02 -12.40 -1.11
N LEU A 277 -0.23 -11.61 -0.05
CA LEU A 277 0.83 -10.85 0.61
C LEU A 277 0.54 -10.70 2.11
N GLN A 278 1.52 -11.05 2.94
CA GLN A 278 1.52 -10.75 4.37
C GLN A 278 2.87 -10.17 4.78
N VAL A 279 2.84 -9.25 5.74
CA VAL A 279 4.03 -8.63 6.33
C VAL A 279 3.70 -8.10 7.72
N HIS A 280 4.62 -8.25 8.67
CA HIS A 280 4.47 -7.67 10.00
C HIS A 280 5.18 -6.32 10.07
N LEU A 281 4.45 -5.24 10.36
CA LEU A 281 5.05 -3.96 10.71
C LEU A 281 5.53 -4.00 12.16
N GLN A 282 6.69 -3.39 12.39
CA GLN A 282 7.31 -3.27 13.70
C GLN A 282 8.02 -1.92 13.83
N GLY A 283 8.46 -1.55 15.03
CA GLY A 283 9.30 -0.38 15.22
C GLY A 283 8.54 0.89 15.62
N ARG A 284 7.26 0.78 16.00
CA ARG A 284 6.44 1.93 16.41
C ARG A 284 7.09 2.74 17.53
N HIS A 285 7.65 2.07 18.53
CA HIS A 285 8.26 2.72 19.70
C HIS A 285 9.57 3.44 19.35
N GLU A 286 10.25 2.98 18.30
CA GLU A 286 11.46 3.54 17.72
C GLU A 286 11.16 4.67 16.70
N GLY A 287 9.88 4.97 16.47
CA GLY A 287 9.44 6.02 15.54
C GLY A 287 9.35 5.58 14.08
N ALA A 288 9.40 4.28 13.80
CA ALA A 288 9.17 3.74 12.47
C ALA A 288 7.68 3.79 12.07
N ASN A 289 7.41 3.65 10.78
CA ASN A 289 6.07 3.55 10.18
C ASN A 289 5.18 4.78 10.42
N ALA A 290 5.79 5.96 10.55
CA ALA A 290 5.10 7.24 10.46
C ALA A 290 4.83 7.58 8.99
N ILE A 291 3.56 7.81 8.66
CA ILE A 291 3.10 8.19 7.33
C ILE A 291 2.84 9.69 7.31
N ALA A 292 3.61 10.43 6.52
CA ALA A 292 3.27 11.78 6.12
C ALA A 292 2.34 11.73 4.90
N LEU A 293 1.11 12.22 5.06
CA LEU A 293 0.14 12.32 3.99
C LEU A 293 0.19 13.73 3.42
N HIS A 294 0.19 13.85 2.10
CA HIS A 294 0.07 15.14 1.44
C HIS A 294 -0.62 15.08 0.09
N SER A 295 -1.44 16.09 -0.19
CA SER A 295 -2.05 16.34 -1.48
C SER A 295 -2.36 17.82 -1.63
N LYS A 296 -2.06 18.39 -2.80
CA LYS A 296 -2.56 19.74 -3.14
C LYS A 296 -4.03 19.72 -3.56
N SER A 297 -4.52 18.57 -3.99
CA SER A 297 -5.89 18.35 -4.48
C SER A 297 -6.17 16.85 -4.39
N ALA A 298 -6.90 16.41 -3.38
CA ALA A 298 -7.21 15.00 -3.12
C ALA A 298 -7.89 14.30 -4.31
N GLY A 299 -8.64 15.04 -5.13
CA GLY A 299 -9.28 14.55 -6.35
C GLY A 299 -8.33 14.35 -7.53
N ARG A 300 -7.07 14.80 -7.42
CA ARG A 300 -6.01 14.62 -8.43
C ARG A 300 -4.95 13.61 -8.00
N GLY A 301 -4.90 13.30 -6.71
CA GLY A 301 -3.97 12.31 -6.18
C GLY A 301 -3.70 12.48 -4.70
N LEU A 302 -2.95 11.54 -4.15
CA LEU A 302 -2.50 11.51 -2.76
C LEU A 302 -1.09 10.95 -2.73
N THR A 303 -0.21 11.56 -1.94
CA THR A 303 1.10 10.98 -1.64
C THR A 303 1.17 10.63 -0.15
N ALA A 304 1.77 9.48 0.12
CA ALA A 304 2.07 8.98 1.44
C ALA A 304 3.58 8.67 1.51
N ASP A 305 4.30 9.34 2.40
CA ASP A 305 5.73 9.14 2.61
C ASP A 305 5.95 8.46 3.97
N ILE A 306 6.81 7.45 3.99
CA ILE A 306 7.29 6.76 5.19
C ILE A 306 8.81 6.90 5.22
N ALA A 307 9.28 7.86 6.01
CA ALA A 307 10.71 8.18 6.12
C ALA A 307 11.53 6.98 6.64
N SER A 308 10.94 6.22 7.56
CA SER A 308 11.54 5.02 8.17
C SER A 308 10.51 3.90 8.24
N LEU A 309 10.52 3.01 7.26
CA LEU A 309 9.77 1.77 7.21
C LEU A 309 10.54 0.69 7.96
N SER A 310 9.87 -0.05 8.85
CA SER A 310 10.41 -1.27 9.44
C SER A 310 9.36 -2.37 9.44
N ALA A 311 9.74 -3.51 8.87
CA ALA A 311 8.88 -4.66 8.69
C ALA A 311 9.67 -5.97 8.84
N ARG A 312 8.96 -7.05 9.15
CA ARG A 312 9.52 -8.40 9.28
C ARG A 312 8.58 -9.45 8.73
N ASP A 313 9.10 -10.67 8.57
CA ASP A 313 8.35 -11.89 8.28
C ASP A 313 7.38 -11.72 7.11
N ALA A 314 7.86 -11.14 6.01
CA ALA A 314 7.02 -10.97 4.85
C ALA A 314 7.00 -12.24 4.01
N THR A 315 5.83 -12.55 3.47
CA THR A 315 5.68 -13.55 2.41
C THR A 315 4.69 -13.06 1.39
N ALA A 316 5.00 -13.26 0.11
CA ALA A 316 4.10 -12.97 -0.99
C ALA A 316 4.05 -14.13 -1.98
N THR A 317 2.94 -14.29 -2.67
CA THR A 317 2.81 -15.23 -3.79
C THR A 317 2.61 -14.48 -5.08
N TRP A 318 3.41 -14.80 -6.10
CA TRP A 318 3.37 -14.15 -7.40
C TRP A 318 3.62 -15.15 -8.52
N LYS A 319 2.64 -15.31 -9.43
CA LYS A 319 2.73 -16.19 -10.62
C LYS A 319 3.28 -17.59 -10.32
N GLY A 320 2.88 -18.21 -9.20
CA GLY A 320 3.37 -19.54 -8.81
C GLY A 320 4.77 -19.55 -8.22
N ALA A 321 5.26 -18.41 -7.73
CA ALA A 321 6.44 -18.33 -6.89
C ALA A 321 6.09 -17.73 -5.52
N GLN A 322 6.74 -18.22 -4.48
CA GLN A 322 6.69 -17.68 -3.13
C GLN A 322 7.93 -16.82 -2.89
N LEU A 323 7.69 -15.56 -2.55
CA LEU A 323 8.68 -14.58 -2.14
C LEU A 323 8.61 -14.41 -0.63
N GLY A 324 9.73 -14.11 0.03
CA GLY A 324 9.71 -13.69 1.42
C GLY A 324 11.01 -13.05 1.89
N PHE A 325 10.98 -12.48 3.08
CA PHE A 325 12.15 -11.94 3.77
C PHE A 325 11.96 -11.97 5.29
N ASP A 326 13.05 -11.93 6.04
CA ASP A 326 13.01 -11.89 7.51
C ASP A 326 12.82 -10.46 8.03
N ALA A 327 13.53 -9.49 7.44
CA ALA A 327 13.39 -8.08 7.81
C ALA A 327 13.55 -7.17 6.60
N LEU A 328 12.87 -6.03 6.65
CA LEU A 328 12.95 -4.92 5.71
C LEU A 328 13.08 -3.62 6.50
N THR A 329 14.05 -2.80 6.12
CA THR A 329 14.14 -1.40 6.54
C THR A 329 14.30 -0.52 5.31
N GLY A 330 13.76 0.70 5.34
CA GLY A 330 13.94 1.61 4.22
C GLY A 330 13.08 2.86 4.26
N THR A 331 13.09 3.59 3.16
CA THR A 331 12.25 4.77 2.94
C THR A 331 11.28 4.47 1.81
N LEU A 332 9.98 4.58 2.09
CA LEU A 332 8.91 4.24 1.15
C LEU A 332 8.08 5.48 0.82
N LYS A 333 7.78 5.66 -0.45
CA LYS A 333 6.84 6.67 -0.93
C LYS A 333 5.81 6.02 -1.82
N VAL A 334 4.54 6.32 -1.58
CA VAL A 334 3.42 5.83 -2.38
C VAL A 334 2.65 7.02 -2.91
N GLN A 335 2.45 7.08 -4.21
CA GLN A 335 1.65 8.10 -4.87
C GLN A 335 0.49 7.43 -5.59
N LEU A 336 -0.71 7.95 -5.35
CA LEU A 336 -1.90 7.67 -6.14
C LEU A 336 -2.18 8.90 -6.98
N LEU A 337 -2.32 8.71 -8.29
CA LEU A 337 -2.49 9.78 -9.27
C LEU A 337 -3.79 9.55 -10.05
N VAL A 338 -4.56 10.62 -10.24
CA VAL A 338 -5.79 10.60 -11.04
C VAL A 338 -5.50 11.31 -12.37
N GLU A 339 -5.05 10.55 -13.35
CA GLU A 339 -4.72 11.02 -14.71
C GLU A 339 -5.71 10.41 -15.73
N GLY A 340 -6.97 10.88 -15.72
CA GLY A 340 -8.01 10.36 -16.62
C GLY A 340 -8.77 9.14 -16.04
N PRO A 341 -9.29 8.22 -16.89
CA PRO A 341 -10.16 7.13 -16.44
C PRO A 341 -9.50 6.11 -15.50
N PRO A 342 -8.25 5.65 -15.74
CA PRO A 342 -7.56 4.80 -14.77
C PRO A 342 -6.78 5.64 -13.76
N MET A 343 -6.98 5.37 -12.47
CA MET A 343 -6.01 5.78 -11.47
C MET A 343 -4.67 5.10 -11.73
N ARG A 344 -3.58 5.76 -11.36
CA ARG A 344 -2.23 5.23 -11.44
C ARG A 344 -1.61 5.23 -10.05
N PHE A 345 -0.71 4.29 -9.81
CA PHE A 345 0.12 4.32 -8.62
C PHE A 345 1.59 4.39 -8.99
N VAL A 346 2.36 4.97 -8.09
CA VAL A 346 3.82 4.93 -8.08
C VAL A 346 4.25 4.55 -6.67
N LEU A 347 5.05 3.50 -6.54
CA LEU A 347 5.67 3.04 -5.32
C LEU A 347 7.18 3.21 -5.47
N GLU A 348 7.78 4.01 -4.61
CA GLU A 348 9.21 4.33 -4.62
C GLU A 348 9.83 3.86 -3.31
N LEU A 349 10.86 3.02 -3.40
CA LEU A 349 11.78 2.73 -2.31
C LEU A 349 13.08 3.47 -2.60
N GLU A 350 13.32 4.56 -1.88
CA GLU A 350 14.51 5.40 -2.10
C GLU A 350 15.78 4.63 -1.72
N ASN A 351 15.76 4.04 -0.53
CA ASN A 351 16.77 3.12 -0.03
C ASN A 351 16.06 2.04 0.78
N ALA A 352 16.40 0.78 0.54
CA ALA A 352 15.90 -0.31 1.36
C ALA A 352 16.93 -1.43 1.51
N LYS A 353 16.82 -2.13 2.63
CA LYS A 353 17.66 -3.27 3.00
C LYS A 353 16.76 -4.40 3.46
N LEU A 354 16.92 -5.55 2.80
CA LEU A 354 16.23 -6.79 3.10
C LEU A 354 17.21 -7.81 3.66
N THR A 355 16.84 -8.50 4.73
CA THR A 355 17.62 -9.63 5.26
C THR A 355 16.95 -10.94 4.93
N LYS A 356 17.76 -11.92 4.52
CA LYS A 356 17.28 -13.26 4.12
C LYS A 356 16.14 -13.26 3.10
N PRO A 357 16.21 -12.46 2.01
CA PRO A 357 15.22 -12.57 0.96
C PRO A 357 15.30 -13.94 0.31
N ARG A 358 14.13 -14.54 0.08
CA ARG A 358 13.95 -15.89 -0.45
C ARG A 358 12.92 -15.90 -1.57
N LEU A 359 13.17 -16.73 -2.57
CA LEU A 359 12.29 -17.03 -3.69
C LEU A 359 12.29 -18.55 -3.90
N ALA A 360 11.12 -19.17 -3.86
CA ALA A 360 10.92 -20.57 -4.20
C ALA A 360 9.76 -20.70 -5.20
N PRO A 361 9.82 -21.61 -6.19
CA PRO A 361 8.65 -21.98 -6.96
C PRO A 361 7.61 -22.65 -6.06
N HIS A 362 6.34 -22.42 -6.37
CA HIS A 362 5.19 -23.02 -5.70
C HIS A 362 4.81 -24.36 -6.32
#